data_AF-A0A9D2ECR4-F1
#
_entry.id   AF-A0A9D2ECR4-F1
#
_cell.length_a   1.000
_cell.length_b   1.000
_cell.length_c   1.000
_cell.angle_alpha   90.00
_cell.angle_beta   90.00
_cell.angle_gamma   90.00
#
_symmetry.space_group_name_H-M   'P 1'
#
loop_
_entity.id
_entity.type
_entity.pdbx_description
1 polymer ?
#
loop_
_entity_poly.entity_id
_entity_poly.type
_entity_poly.pdbx_seq_one_letter_code
_entity_poly.pdbx_strand_id
1 'polypeptide(L)'
;AGIPVAVVSQADGTIESMLQEAQMCQVGDGPGVPVDTILDSEVVGLNKPDPRFFQLALDRLGARPEQAIHVGDTVRADVHGAQDAGIRALHYDPYGHCDDEPGAHEHVRSMADVLPYLGLHLERVRA
;
A
#
# COMPACT_ATOMS: atom_id res chain seq x y z
N ALA A 1 4.69 -3.79 -14.57
CA ALA A 1 3.36 -3.78 -15.19
C ALA A 1 2.81 -2.37 -15.48
N GLY A 2 3.56 -1.29 -15.20
CA GLY A 2 3.06 0.09 -15.39
C GLY A 2 1.89 0.45 -14.47
N ILE A 3 1.76 -0.25 -13.34
CA ILE A 3 0.73 0.01 -12.34
C ILE A 3 1.27 1.14 -11.45
N PRO A 4 0.54 2.25 -11.30
CA PRO A 4 0.94 3.32 -10.39
C PRO A 4 0.97 2.84 -8.94
N VAL A 5 2.00 3.23 -8.19
CA VAL A 5 2.22 2.81 -6.81
C VAL A 5 2.46 4.04 -5.93
N ALA A 6 1.71 4.12 -4.83
CA ALA A 6 1.96 5.06 -3.73
C ALA A 6 2.38 4.31 -2.47
N VAL A 7 3.33 4.88 -1.73
CA VAL A 7 3.61 4.48 -0.35
C VAL A 7 2.87 5.43 0.59
N VAL A 8 2.03 4.88 1.48
CA VAL A 8 1.27 5.67 2.48
C VAL A 8 1.64 5.19 3.88
N SER A 9 2.53 5.93 4.53
CA SER A 9 3.13 5.54 5.81
C SER A 9 2.79 6.52 6.92
N GLN A 10 2.59 5.98 8.13
CA GLN A 10 2.65 6.78 9.34
C GLN A 10 4.08 6.77 9.86
N ALA A 11 4.75 7.91 9.79
CA ALA A 11 6.13 8.09 10.18
C ALA A 11 6.36 9.53 10.66
N ASP A 12 7.60 9.86 10.97
CA ASP A 12 8.05 11.12 11.57
C ASP A 12 8.70 12.07 10.54
N GLY A 13 8.35 11.93 9.27
CA GLY A 13 8.87 12.74 8.17
C GLY A 13 10.13 12.19 7.52
N THR A 14 10.56 10.98 7.87
CA THR A 14 11.82 10.38 7.41
C THR A 14 11.64 9.25 6.41
N ILE A 15 10.41 8.79 6.15
CA ILE A 15 10.17 7.53 5.42
C ILE A 15 10.75 7.54 4.00
N GLU A 16 10.71 8.68 3.31
CA GLU A 16 11.25 8.81 1.95
C GLU A 16 12.77 8.60 1.93
N SER A 17 13.49 9.24 2.84
CA SER A 17 14.95 9.05 2.97
C SER A 17 15.29 7.63 3.40
N MET A 18 14.54 7.05 4.35
CA MET A 18 14.76 5.67 4.79
C MET A 18 14.61 4.66 3.65
N LEU A 19 13.57 4.79 2.83
CA LEU A 19 13.32 3.89 1.70
C LEU A 19 14.38 4.02 0.60
N GLN A 20 14.84 5.25 0.35
CA GLN A 20 15.89 5.53 -0.63
C GLN A 20 17.26 5.00 -0.16
N GLU A 21 17.63 5.22 1.09
CA GLU A 21 18.88 4.72 1.69
C GLU A 21 18.92 3.19 1.75
N ALA A 22 17.78 2.56 2.06
CA ALA A 22 17.62 1.11 2.02
C ALA A 22 17.54 0.55 0.59
N GLN A 23 17.52 1.41 -0.44
CA GLN A 23 17.38 1.05 -1.86
C GLN A 23 16.13 0.20 -2.13
N MET A 24 15.06 0.41 -1.35
CA MET A 24 13.81 -0.32 -1.49
C MET A 24 12.94 0.30 -2.59
N CYS A 25 12.63 1.59 -2.46
CA CYS A 25 11.89 2.35 -3.45
C CYS A 25 12.16 3.85 -3.32
N GLN A 26 11.85 4.60 -4.38
CA GLN A 26 12.03 6.05 -4.44
C GLN A 26 11.13 6.68 -5.50
N VAL A 27 10.88 7.99 -5.38
CA VAL A 27 10.24 8.77 -6.45
C VAL A 27 11.29 9.14 -7.49
N GLY A 28 11.00 8.84 -8.77
CA GLY A 28 11.90 9.11 -9.89
C GLY A 28 13.02 8.07 -10.05
N ASP A 29 14.07 8.47 -10.78
CA ASP A 29 15.20 7.58 -11.12
C ASP A 29 16.08 7.31 -9.90
N GLY A 30 16.54 6.06 -9.75
CA GLY A 30 17.42 5.68 -8.65
C GLY A 30 17.65 4.17 -8.54
N PRO A 31 18.29 3.72 -7.46
CA PRO A 31 18.70 2.32 -7.31
C PRO A 31 17.59 1.37 -6.81
N GLY A 32 16.54 1.87 -6.16
CA GLY A 32 15.41 1.06 -5.71
C GLY A 32 14.27 1.04 -6.73
N VAL A 33 13.12 0.47 -6.34
CA VAL A 33 11.93 0.41 -7.21
C VAL A 33 11.31 1.82 -7.37
N PRO A 34 11.12 2.32 -8.60
CA PRO A 34 10.45 3.61 -8.79
C PRO A 34 8.97 3.51 -8.37
N VAL A 35 8.50 4.51 -7.62
CA VAL A 35 7.10 4.71 -7.23
C VAL A 35 6.65 6.13 -7.59
N ASP A 36 5.34 6.33 -7.74
CA ASP A 36 4.78 7.61 -8.19
C ASP A 36 4.77 8.66 -7.08
N THR A 37 4.55 8.22 -5.83
CA THR A 37 4.58 9.12 -4.67
C THR A 37 4.84 8.36 -3.37
N ILE A 38 5.49 9.03 -2.43
CA ILE A 38 5.66 8.58 -1.05
C ILE A 38 5.01 9.64 -0.16
N LEU A 39 4.09 9.22 0.68
CA LEU A 39 3.36 10.09 1.59
C LEU A 39 3.65 9.68 3.03
N ASP A 40 4.20 10.64 3.77
CA ASP A 40 4.50 10.55 5.19
C ASP A 40 3.48 11.37 5.99
N SER A 41 2.92 10.77 7.05
CA SER A 41 1.90 11.43 7.85
C SER A 41 2.33 12.74 8.48
N GLU A 42 3.58 12.86 8.95
CA GLU A 42 4.08 14.08 9.57
C GLU A 42 4.24 15.19 8.54
N VAL A 43 4.72 14.84 7.34
CA VAL A 43 4.92 15.81 6.24
C VAL A 43 3.60 16.33 5.71
N VAL A 44 2.60 15.46 5.56
CA VAL A 44 1.29 15.85 4.98
C VAL A 44 0.26 16.30 6.02
N GLY A 45 0.52 16.07 7.33
CA GLY A 45 -0.40 16.40 8.42
C GLY A 45 -1.68 15.56 8.44
N LEU A 46 -1.66 14.36 7.85
CA LEU A 46 -2.77 13.41 7.79
C LEU A 46 -2.29 12.03 8.18
N ASN A 47 -3.11 11.24 8.86
CA ASN A 47 -2.75 9.91 9.31
C ASN A 47 -3.88 8.91 9.06
N LYS A 48 -3.51 7.66 8.77
CA LYS A 48 -4.48 6.56 8.73
C LYS A 48 -5.17 6.40 10.12
N PRO A 49 -6.46 6.08 10.23
CA PRO A 49 -7.40 5.72 9.17
C PRO A 49 -8.16 6.91 8.55
N ASP A 50 -7.70 8.16 8.68
CA ASP A 50 -8.41 9.29 8.07
C ASP A 50 -8.53 9.10 6.54
N PRO A 51 -9.76 9.02 5.98
CA PRO A 51 -9.96 8.75 4.56
C PRO A 51 -9.33 9.82 3.66
N ARG A 52 -9.10 11.04 4.18
CA ARG A 52 -8.42 12.10 3.44
C ARG A 52 -6.97 11.75 3.10
N PHE A 53 -6.31 10.91 3.89
CA PHE A 53 -4.94 10.49 3.59
C PHE A 53 -4.90 9.56 2.37
N PHE A 54 -5.86 8.63 2.30
CA PHE A 54 -6.05 7.75 1.16
C PHE A 54 -6.51 8.52 -0.09
N GLN A 55 -7.41 9.48 0.06
CA GLN A 55 -7.82 10.35 -1.04
C GLN A 55 -6.64 11.15 -1.61
N LEU A 56 -5.76 11.67 -0.76
CA LEU A 56 -4.53 12.33 -1.22
C LEU A 56 -3.66 11.38 -2.06
N ALA A 57 -3.51 10.12 -1.66
CA ALA A 57 -2.78 9.12 -2.45
C ALA A 57 -3.46 8.88 -3.80
N LEU A 58 -4.78 8.68 -3.83
CA LEU A 58 -5.55 8.52 -5.07
C LEU A 58 -5.39 9.71 -6.02
N ASP A 59 -5.46 10.93 -5.50
CA ASP A 59 -5.30 12.16 -6.28
C ASP A 59 -3.91 12.25 -6.91
N ARG A 60 -2.85 11.84 -6.19
CA ARG A 60 -1.47 11.79 -6.70
C ARG A 60 -1.29 10.73 -7.77
N LEU A 61 -2.00 9.61 -7.66
CA LEU A 61 -1.99 8.53 -8.64
C LEU A 61 -2.94 8.77 -9.82
N GLY A 62 -3.82 9.78 -9.75
CA GLY A 62 -4.87 10.01 -10.75
C GLY A 62 -5.88 8.86 -10.84
N ALA A 63 -6.10 8.14 -9.74
CA ALA A 63 -6.94 6.95 -9.68
C ALA A 63 -8.27 7.21 -8.97
N ARG A 64 -9.31 6.47 -9.34
CA ARG A 64 -10.55 6.41 -8.55
C ARG A 64 -10.45 5.34 -7.47
N PRO A 65 -11.16 5.46 -6.33
CA PRO A 65 -11.11 4.47 -5.25
C PRO A 65 -11.37 3.03 -5.72
N GLU A 66 -12.32 2.84 -6.64
CA GLU A 66 -12.72 1.52 -7.13
C GLU A 66 -11.67 0.86 -8.05
N GLN A 67 -10.65 1.62 -8.45
CA GLN A 67 -9.53 1.16 -9.28
C GLN A 67 -8.26 0.92 -8.46
N ALA A 68 -8.31 1.14 -7.15
CA ALA A 68 -7.17 1.03 -6.26
C ALA A 68 -7.32 -0.16 -5.30
N ILE A 69 -6.17 -0.67 -4.88
CA ILE A 69 -6.04 -1.65 -3.81
C ILE A 69 -5.05 -1.09 -2.81
N HIS A 70 -5.45 -1.03 -1.53
CA HIS A 70 -4.54 -0.71 -0.44
C HIS A 70 -4.09 -2.00 0.25
N VAL A 71 -2.79 -2.11 0.54
CA VAL A 71 -2.20 -3.27 1.22
C VAL A 71 -1.47 -2.77 2.47
N GLY A 72 -1.80 -3.32 3.62
CA GLY A 72 -1.18 -2.96 4.90
C GLY A 72 -1.51 -3.95 6.00
N ASP A 73 -0.79 -3.88 7.11
CA ASP A 73 -0.78 -4.87 8.19
C ASP A 73 -1.60 -4.45 9.41
N THR A 74 -2.00 -3.18 9.51
CA THR A 74 -2.77 -2.71 10.65
C THR A 74 -4.25 -2.65 10.30
N VAL A 75 -5.06 -3.62 10.76
CA VAL A 75 -6.51 -3.69 10.46
C VAL A 75 -7.22 -2.33 10.61
N ARG A 76 -7.09 -1.68 11.77
CA ARG A 76 -7.76 -0.41 12.00
C ARG A 76 -7.27 0.71 11.08
N ALA A 77 -5.96 0.80 10.82
CA ALA A 77 -5.39 1.93 10.09
C ALA A 77 -5.48 1.71 8.58
N ASP A 78 -5.07 0.53 8.11
CA ASP A 78 -4.97 0.18 6.70
C ASP A 78 -6.28 -0.39 6.15
N VAL A 79 -6.86 -1.40 6.82
CA VAL A 79 -8.05 -2.09 6.29
C VAL A 79 -9.27 -1.19 6.39
N HIS A 80 -9.64 -0.79 7.61
CA HIS A 80 -10.81 0.06 7.81
C HIS A 80 -10.61 1.45 7.18
N GLY A 81 -9.42 2.04 7.29
CA GLY A 81 -9.14 3.35 6.69
C GLY A 81 -9.28 3.36 5.16
N ALA A 82 -8.77 2.33 4.49
CA ALA A 82 -8.94 2.20 3.04
C ALA A 82 -10.40 1.92 2.65
N GLN A 83 -11.09 1.04 3.38
CA GLN A 83 -12.50 0.74 3.15
C GLN A 83 -13.40 1.97 3.33
N ASP A 84 -13.15 2.79 4.37
CA ASP A 84 -13.85 4.05 4.61
C ASP A 84 -13.60 5.08 3.51
N ALA A 85 -12.45 4.99 2.81
CA ALA A 85 -12.13 5.78 1.62
C ALA A 85 -12.68 5.17 0.31
N GLY A 86 -13.42 4.06 0.37
CA GLY A 86 -13.97 3.36 -0.80
C GLY A 86 -12.94 2.52 -1.57
N ILE A 87 -11.75 2.30 -1.01
CA ILE A 87 -10.66 1.52 -1.61
C ILE A 87 -10.78 0.07 -1.15
N ARG A 88 -10.55 -0.88 -2.05
CA ARG A 88 -10.43 -2.30 -1.68
C ARG A 88 -9.18 -2.50 -0.82
N ALA A 89 -9.34 -3.11 0.35
CA ALA A 89 -8.23 -3.35 1.27
C ALA A 89 -7.84 -4.83 1.30
N LEU A 90 -6.53 -5.11 1.25
CA LEU A 90 -5.95 -6.42 1.53
C LEU A 90 -5.12 -6.34 2.80
N HIS A 91 -5.49 -7.12 3.80
CA HIS A 91 -4.74 -7.23 5.05
C HIS A 91 -3.51 -8.10 4.86
N TYR A 92 -2.33 -7.52 5.05
CA TYR A 92 -1.07 -8.24 5.05
C TYR A 92 -0.86 -8.92 6.41
N ASP A 93 -1.15 -10.22 6.46
CA ASP A 93 -1.05 -11.05 7.66
C ASP A 93 -0.23 -12.31 7.36
N PRO A 94 1.11 -12.19 7.28
CA PRO A 94 1.99 -13.29 6.89
C PRO A 94 1.97 -14.47 7.87
N TYR A 95 1.59 -14.23 9.13
CA TYR A 95 1.61 -15.22 10.20
C TYR A 95 0.22 -15.75 10.57
N GLY A 96 -0.86 -15.16 10.06
CA GLY A 96 -2.22 -15.60 10.38
C GLY A 96 -2.62 -15.27 11.81
N HIS A 97 -2.18 -14.12 12.34
CA HIS A 97 -2.41 -13.71 13.72
C HIS A 97 -3.61 -12.76 13.88
N CYS A 98 -4.39 -12.54 12.83
CA CYS A 98 -5.61 -11.76 12.91
C CYS A 98 -6.65 -12.47 13.78
N ASP A 99 -7.12 -11.78 14.81
CA ASP A 99 -8.14 -12.28 15.76
C ASP A 99 -9.58 -11.96 15.31
N ASP A 100 -9.77 -11.30 14.17
CA ASP A 100 -11.11 -10.98 13.64
C ASP A 100 -11.83 -12.23 13.13
N GLU A 101 -13.16 -12.13 13.04
CA GLU A 101 -14.00 -13.22 12.54
C GLU A 101 -13.58 -13.65 11.12
N PRO A 102 -13.54 -14.96 10.81
CA PRO A 102 -13.20 -15.44 9.48
C PRO A 102 -14.06 -14.80 8.39
N GLY A 103 -13.40 -14.15 7.42
CA GLY A 103 -14.07 -13.47 6.31
C GLY A 103 -14.52 -12.03 6.61
N ALA A 104 -14.13 -11.44 7.74
CA ALA A 104 -14.35 -10.01 8.01
C ALA A 104 -13.68 -9.11 6.94
N HIS A 105 -12.52 -9.51 6.45
CA HIS A 105 -11.78 -8.84 5.37
C HIS A 105 -10.90 -9.83 4.60
N GLU A 106 -10.31 -9.36 3.51
CA GLU A 106 -9.44 -10.17 2.64
C GLU A 106 -8.00 -10.17 3.16
N HIS A 107 -7.32 -11.33 3.08
CA HIS A 107 -5.95 -11.49 3.57
C HIS A 107 -4.99 -11.85 2.44
N VAL A 108 -3.76 -11.36 2.58
CA VAL A 108 -2.58 -11.79 1.82
C VAL A 108 -1.46 -12.14 2.79
N ARG A 109 -0.68 -13.19 2.50
CA ARG A 109 0.44 -13.62 3.35
C ARG A 109 1.79 -13.19 2.78
N SER A 110 1.80 -12.76 1.53
CA SER A 110 2.97 -12.30 0.81
C SER A 110 2.53 -11.26 -0.25
N MET A 111 3.46 -10.43 -0.70
CA MET A 111 3.19 -9.52 -1.82
C MET A 111 2.88 -10.28 -3.13
N ALA A 112 3.30 -11.53 -3.27
CA ALA A 112 2.95 -12.36 -4.41
C ALA A 112 1.44 -12.68 -4.48
N ASP A 113 0.78 -12.76 -3.32
CA ASP A 113 -0.66 -13.03 -3.24
C ASP A 113 -1.50 -11.85 -3.74
N VAL A 114 -0.91 -10.66 -3.91
CA VAL A 114 -1.57 -9.47 -4.46
C VAL A 114 -1.71 -9.57 -5.99
N LEU A 115 -0.83 -10.32 -6.66
CA LEU A 115 -0.77 -10.35 -8.13
C LEU A 115 -2.07 -10.77 -8.82
N PRO A 116 -2.81 -11.81 -8.35
CA PRO A 116 -4.09 -12.18 -8.95
C PRO A 116 -5.13 -11.05 -8.92
N TYR A 117 -5.10 -10.19 -7.90
CA TYR A 117 -6.00 -9.04 -7.79
C TYR A 117 -5.69 -7.96 -8.82
N LEU A 118 -4.45 -7.93 -9.32
CA LEU A 118 -3.99 -7.05 -10.38
C LEU A 118 -4.11 -7.69 -11.78
N GLY A 119 -4.68 -8.90 -11.87
CA GLY A 119 -4.72 -9.67 -13.12
C GLY A 119 -3.33 -10.14 -13.59
N LEU A 120 -2.38 -10.26 -12.67
CA LEU A 120 -0.99 -10.66 -12.92
C LEU A 120 -0.70 -12.05 -12.35
N HIS A 121 0.29 -12.72 -12.92
CA HIS A 121 0.79 -14.01 -12.46
C HIS A 121 2.32 -14.01 -12.43
N LEU A 122 2.92 -14.71 -11.47
CA LEU A 122 4.36 -14.96 -11.48
C LEU A 122 4.69 -15.96 -12.57
N GLU A 123 5.52 -15.56 -13.53
CA GLU A 123 6.18 -16.51 -14.39
C GLU A 123 7.39 -17.09 -13.66
N ARG A 124 7.52 -18.42 -13.65
CA ARG A 124 8.75 -19.07 -13.19
C ARG A 124 9.87 -18.68 -14.16
N VAL A 125 10.85 -17.93 -13.67
CA VAL A 125 12.13 -17.79 -14.36
C VAL A 125 12.72 -19.20 -14.48
N ARG A 126 12.84 -19.71 -15.71
CA ARG A 126 13.58 -20.94 -15.96
C ARG A 126 15.06 -20.60 -15.72
N ALA A 127 15.64 -21.23 -14.70
CA ALA A 127 17.09 -21.27 -14.51
C ALA A 127 17.77 -22.00 -15.67
#